data_AF-A0A2V7G4T4-F1
#
_entry.id   AF-A0A2V7G4T4-F1
#
_cell.length_a   1.000
_cell.length_b   1.000
_cell.length_c   1.000
_cell.angle_alpha   90.00
_cell.angle_beta   90.00
_cell.angle_gamma   90.00
#
_symmetry.space_group_name_H-M   'P 1'
#
loop_
_entity.id
_entity.type
_entity.pdbx_description
1 polymer ?
#
loop_
_entity_poly.entity_id
_entity_poly.type
_entity_poly.pdbx_seq_one_letter_code
_entity_poly.pdbx_strand_id
1 'polypeptide(L)'
;MAATVHGAVRELLEQTIATMQALLEASDRELAMPSSHACAQGKDLWTLITNDIDHEKIHTGQVLEARYESRITSSPMQRLVAEWLAERARFVGTLIGLTDEQFNSETAPGQWTYRAVAKHVLALEQDSLKTLAADQAARRSGD
;
A
#
# COMPACT_ATOMS: atom_id res chain seq x y z
N MET A 1 8.98 -11.30 -13.06
CA MET A 1 7.71 -10.67 -13.42
C MET A 1 6.74 -11.74 -13.87
N ALA A 2 5.67 -11.91 -13.11
CA ALA A 2 4.56 -12.78 -13.47
C ALA A 2 3.97 -12.40 -14.85
N ALA A 3 3.48 -13.41 -15.57
CA ALA A 3 2.85 -13.23 -16.88
C ALA A 3 1.39 -12.73 -16.84
N THR A 4 0.85 -12.42 -15.64
CA THR A 4 -0.55 -12.00 -15.46
C THR A 4 -0.63 -10.74 -14.61
N VAL A 5 -1.67 -9.93 -14.81
CA VAL A 5 -1.93 -8.72 -14.00
C VAL A 5 -2.03 -9.08 -12.51
N HIS A 6 -2.79 -10.13 -12.17
CA HIS A 6 -2.92 -10.59 -10.78
C HIS A 6 -1.57 -11.00 -10.18
N GLY A 7 -0.76 -11.74 -10.94
CA GLY A 7 0.58 -12.12 -10.51
C GLY A 7 1.50 -10.91 -10.30
N ALA A 8 1.47 -9.95 -11.22
CA ALA A 8 2.28 -8.73 -11.14
C ALA A 8 1.87 -7.86 -9.94
N VAL A 9 0.56 -7.68 -9.70
CA VAL A 9 0.06 -6.96 -8.52
C VAL A 9 0.53 -7.63 -7.23
N ARG A 10 0.45 -8.97 -7.15
CA ARG A 10 0.94 -9.71 -5.98
C ARG A 10 2.44 -9.55 -5.77
N GLU A 11 3.25 -9.72 -6.82
CA GLU A 11 4.72 -9.52 -6.75
C GLU A 11 5.06 -8.10 -6.27
N LEU A 12 4.36 -7.07 -6.75
CA LEU A 12 4.55 -5.69 -6.32
C LEU A 12 4.22 -5.52 -4.83
N LEU A 13 3.10 -6.06 -4.35
CA LEU A 13 2.69 -5.95 -2.94
C LEU A 13 3.65 -6.70 -1.99
N GLU A 14 4.10 -7.90 -2.38
CA GLU A 14 5.10 -8.67 -1.64
C GLU A 14 6.42 -7.88 -1.56
N GLN A 15 6.85 -7.28 -2.68
CA GLN A 15 8.06 -6.44 -2.72
C GLN A 15 7.90 -5.17 -1.89
N THR A 16 6.73 -4.53 -1.87
CA THR A 16 6.48 -3.35 -1.01
C THR A 16 6.74 -3.68 0.46
N ILE A 17 6.28 -4.84 0.94
CA ILE A 17 6.53 -5.28 2.33
C ILE A 17 8.04 -5.46 2.57
N ALA A 18 8.74 -6.17 1.68
CA ALA A 18 10.17 -6.39 1.80
C ALA A 18 10.97 -5.07 1.78
N THR A 19 10.60 -4.13 0.91
CA THR A 19 11.21 -2.80 0.85
C THR A 19 10.96 -2.01 2.13
N MET A 20 9.73 -2.00 2.67
CA MET A 20 9.44 -1.33 3.94
C MET A 20 10.26 -1.90 5.10
N GLN A 21 10.39 -3.23 5.19
CA GLN A 21 11.20 -3.88 6.22
C GLN A 21 12.67 -3.46 6.13
N ALA A 22 13.26 -3.54 4.94
CA ALA A 22 14.65 -3.14 4.72
C ALA A 22 14.90 -1.65 5.05
N LEU A 23 13.94 -0.77 4.71
CA LEU A 23 14.05 0.66 5.02
C LEU A 23 13.90 0.97 6.51
N LEU A 24 13.06 0.21 7.25
CA LEU A 24 12.88 0.38 8.69
C LEU A 24 14.04 -0.21 9.51
N GLU A 25 14.76 -1.19 8.96
CA GLU A 25 16.00 -1.71 9.54
C GLU A 25 17.19 -0.79 9.27
N ALA A 26 17.14 0.00 8.20
CA ALA A 26 18.13 1.02 7.90
C ALA A 26 18.01 2.22 8.85
N SER A 27 19.15 2.79 9.20
CA SER A 27 19.27 4.02 9.98
C SER A 27 19.35 5.25 9.08
N ASP A 28 18.91 6.40 9.59
CA ASP A 28 19.09 7.70 8.91
C ASP A 28 20.55 7.98 8.53
N ARG A 29 21.50 7.45 9.31
CA ARG A 29 22.93 7.57 9.02
C ARG A 29 23.31 6.83 7.74
N GLU A 30 22.75 5.65 7.50
CA GLU A 30 23.01 4.87 6.29
C GLU A 30 22.47 5.58 5.06
N LEU A 31 21.35 6.30 5.16
CA LEU A 31 20.80 7.08 4.05
C LEU A 31 21.78 8.13 3.50
N ALA A 32 22.66 8.68 4.35
CA ALA A 32 23.70 9.63 3.96
C ALA A 32 24.99 8.98 3.43
N MET A 33 25.10 7.64 3.45
CA MET A 33 26.29 6.95 2.96
C MET A 33 26.30 6.86 1.43
N PRO A 34 27.48 6.95 0.79
CA PRO A 34 27.60 6.80 -0.66
C PRO A 34 27.03 5.46 -1.15
N SER A 35 26.30 5.50 -2.26
CA SER A 35 25.79 4.31 -2.93
C SER A 35 26.65 3.95 -4.13
N SER A 36 26.96 2.66 -4.28
CA SER A 36 27.64 2.12 -5.46
C SER A 36 26.69 1.87 -6.64
N HIS A 37 25.37 2.05 -6.46
CA HIS A 37 24.38 1.76 -7.48
C HIS A 37 24.29 2.88 -8.52
N ALA A 38 24.21 2.54 -9.81
CA ALA A 38 24.19 3.52 -10.88
C ALA A 38 23.00 4.49 -10.80
N CYS A 39 21.83 4.02 -10.34
CA CYS A 39 20.65 4.88 -10.15
C CYS A 39 20.81 5.90 -9.02
N ALA A 40 21.80 5.75 -8.14
CA ALA A 40 22.16 6.78 -7.17
C ALA A 40 22.93 7.95 -7.80
N GLN A 41 23.34 7.83 -9.07
CA GLN A 41 24.04 8.89 -9.83
C GLN A 41 25.32 9.38 -9.13
N GLY A 42 26.04 8.47 -8.47
CA GLY A 42 27.25 8.79 -7.72
C GLY A 42 27.02 9.52 -6.39
N LYS A 43 25.77 9.57 -5.90
CA LYS A 43 25.39 10.18 -4.62
C LYS A 43 25.19 9.10 -3.54
N ASP A 44 24.26 9.35 -2.63
CA ASP A 44 23.99 8.57 -1.43
C ASP A 44 22.80 7.60 -1.58
N LEU A 45 22.58 6.78 -0.56
CA LEU A 45 21.45 5.85 -0.50
C LEU A 45 20.10 6.58 -0.46
N TRP A 46 20.02 7.77 0.15
CA TRP A 46 18.83 8.62 0.09
C TRP A 46 18.46 8.93 -1.37
N THR A 47 19.42 9.36 -2.19
CA THR A 47 19.21 9.64 -3.61
C THR A 47 18.75 8.37 -4.34
N LEU A 48 19.33 7.21 -4.04
CA LEU A 48 18.91 5.94 -4.66
C LEU A 48 17.43 5.64 -4.38
N ILE A 49 17.03 5.64 -3.10
CA ILE A 49 15.67 5.25 -2.70
C ILE A 49 14.64 6.29 -3.15
N THR A 50 14.96 7.58 -3.08
CA THR A 50 14.06 8.62 -3.60
C THR A 50 13.94 8.56 -5.12
N ASN A 51 15.00 8.19 -5.83
CA ASN A 51 14.93 7.95 -7.28
C ASN A 51 13.98 6.78 -7.62
N ASP A 52 13.99 5.69 -6.85
CA ASP A 52 13.06 4.57 -7.05
C ASP A 52 11.60 4.98 -6.81
N ILE A 53 11.34 5.79 -5.76
CA ILE A 53 10.01 6.37 -5.51
C ILE A 53 9.54 7.24 -6.69
N ASP A 54 10.43 8.09 -7.21
CA ASP A 54 10.08 8.95 -8.34
C ASP A 54 9.92 8.16 -9.64
N HIS A 55 10.67 7.07 -9.83
CA HIS A 55 10.47 6.13 -10.94
C HIS A 55 9.08 5.49 -10.92
N GLU A 56 8.58 5.07 -9.74
CA GLU A 56 7.22 4.53 -9.63
C GLU A 56 6.15 5.56 -10.02
N LYS A 57 6.32 6.83 -9.66
CA LYS A 57 5.40 7.92 -10.05
C LYS A 57 5.38 8.13 -11.57
N ILE A 58 6.57 8.15 -12.20
CA ILE A 58 6.71 8.30 -13.65
C ILE A 58 5.98 7.16 -14.37
N HIS A 59 6.23 5.91 -13.98
CA HIS A 59 5.60 4.76 -14.62
C HIS A 59 4.11 4.63 -14.29
N THR A 60 3.67 5.10 -13.13
CA THR A 60 2.23 5.27 -12.84
C THR A 60 1.60 6.23 -13.86
N GLY A 61 2.22 7.39 -14.11
CA GLY A 61 1.78 8.34 -15.13
C GLY A 61 1.73 7.71 -16.52
N GLN A 62 2.79 7.01 -16.93
CA GLN A 62 2.88 6.32 -18.22
C GLN A 62 1.74 5.30 -18.41
N VAL A 63 1.44 4.48 -17.38
CA VAL A 63 0.35 3.49 -17.46
C VAL A 63 -1.00 4.17 -17.53
N LEU A 64 -1.23 5.25 -16.77
CA LEU A 64 -2.48 6.00 -16.81
C LEU A 64 -2.73 6.66 -18.16
N GLU A 65 -1.71 7.29 -18.73
CA GLU A 65 -1.75 7.90 -20.07
C GLU A 65 -2.05 6.84 -21.14
N ALA A 66 -1.31 5.74 -21.18
CA ALA A 66 -1.53 4.67 -22.14
C ALA A 66 -2.94 4.07 -22.04
N ARG A 67 -3.49 3.92 -20.82
CA ARG A 67 -4.87 3.47 -20.61
C ARG A 67 -5.89 4.47 -21.14
N TYR A 68 -5.67 5.75 -20.92
CA TYR A 68 -6.54 6.81 -21.42
C TYR A 68 -6.56 6.82 -22.95
N GLU A 69 -5.39 6.84 -23.59
CA GLU A 69 -5.24 6.81 -25.05
C GLU A 69 -5.89 5.56 -25.66
N SER A 70 -5.72 4.40 -25.01
CA SER A 70 -6.29 3.13 -25.44
C SER A 70 -7.76 2.93 -25.05
N ARG A 71 -8.38 3.90 -24.36
CA ARG A 71 -9.76 3.83 -23.85
C ARG A 71 -10.03 2.61 -22.96
N ILE A 72 -9.01 2.15 -22.22
CA ILE A 72 -9.11 1.00 -21.30
C ILE A 72 -9.68 1.49 -19.95
N THR A 73 -10.99 1.38 -19.81
CA THR A 73 -11.72 1.80 -18.61
C THR A 73 -11.87 0.66 -17.60
N SER A 74 -11.87 1.02 -16.32
CA SER A 74 -12.15 0.07 -15.24
C SER A 74 -13.66 -0.09 -15.05
N SER A 75 -14.11 -1.30 -14.77
CA SER A 75 -15.48 -1.53 -14.28
C SER A 75 -15.65 -0.93 -12.87
N PRO A 76 -16.89 -0.71 -12.40
CA PRO A 76 -17.13 -0.22 -11.04
C PRO A 76 -16.43 -1.05 -9.96
N MET A 77 -16.46 -2.39 -10.07
CA MET A 77 -15.79 -3.28 -9.11
C MET A 77 -14.26 -3.14 -9.18
N GLN A 78 -13.67 -3.04 -10.38
CA GLN A 78 -12.23 -2.84 -10.53
C GLN A 78 -11.77 -1.51 -9.93
N ARG A 79 -12.60 -0.46 -10.06
CA ARG A 79 -12.35 0.84 -9.43
C ARG A 79 -12.39 0.73 -7.90
N LEU A 80 -13.41 0.08 -7.34
CA LEU A 80 -13.51 -0.14 -5.90
C LEU A 80 -12.28 -0.87 -5.34
N VAL A 81 -11.79 -1.91 -6.03
CA VAL A 81 -10.58 -2.64 -5.60
C VAL A 81 -9.34 -1.74 -5.63
N ALA A 82 -9.17 -0.95 -6.69
CA ALA A 82 -8.02 -0.04 -6.82
C ALA A 82 -8.04 1.08 -5.75
N GLU A 83 -9.20 1.69 -5.52
CA GLU A 83 -9.36 2.72 -4.49
C GLU A 83 -9.18 2.13 -3.08
N TRP A 84 -9.69 0.91 -2.83
CA TRP A 84 -9.48 0.21 -1.56
C TRP A 84 -8.00 -0.01 -1.25
N LEU A 85 -7.23 -0.44 -2.24
CA LEU A 85 -5.78 -0.62 -2.08
C LEU A 85 -5.08 0.70 -1.75
N ALA A 86 -5.41 1.77 -2.46
CA ALA A 86 -4.82 3.09 -2.22
C ALA A 86 -5.12 3.60 -0.80
N GLU A 87 -6.36 3.47 -0.34
CA GLU A 87 -6.74 3.92 1.00
C GLU A 87 -6.15 3.03 2.10
N ARG A 88 -6.00 1.72 1.88
CA ARG A 88 -5.27 0.84 2.80
C ARG A 88 -3.81 1.28 2.94
N ALA A 89 -3.12 1.54 1.82
CA ALA A 89 -1.74 2.00 1.85
C ALA A 89 -1.61 3.37 2.55
N ARG A 90 -2.53 4.30 2.29
CA ARG A 90 -2.58 5.61 2.96
C ARG A 90 -2.74 5.46 4.47
N PHE A 91 -3.67 4.61 4.93
CA PHE A 91 -3.89 4.38 6.35
C PHE A 91 -2.69 3.69 7.02
N VAL A 92 -2.09 2.67 6.39
CA VAL A 92 -0.87 2.04 6.92
C VAL A 92 0.26 3.05 7.04
N GLY A 93 0.42 3.94 6.05
CA GLY A 93 1.44 4.98 6.07
C GLY A 93 1.34 5.95 7.25
N THR A 94 0.14 6.19 7.82
CA THR A 94 0.00 7.06 9.01
C THR A 94 0.48 6.41 10.30
N LEU A 95 0.69 5.09 10.30
CA LEU A 95 1.20 4.33 11.45
C LEU A 95 2.72 4.20 11.43
N ILE A 96 3.36 4.39 10.27
CA ILE A 96 4.81 4.28 10.13
C ILE A 96 5.50 5.36 10.96
N GLY A 97 6.46 4.95 11.79
CA GLY A 97 7.21 5.83 12.69
C GLY A 97 6.65 5.96 14.11
N LEU A 98 5.46 5.40 14.39
CA LEU A 98 4.98 5.27 15.77
C LEU A 98 5.80 4.22 16.52
N THR A 99 6.17 4.51 17.77
CA THR A 99 6.66 3.47 18.68
C THR A 99 5.51 2.59 19.17
N ASP A 100 5.81 1.43 19.73
CA ASP A 100 4.79 0.56 20.33
C ASP A 100 4.04 1.27 21.47
N GLU A 101 4.71 2.08 22.28
CA GLU A 101 4.06 2.86 23.33
C GLU A 101 3.08 3.89 22.75
N GLN A 102 3.49 4.61 21.69
CA GLN A 102 2.63 5.56 20.99
C GLN A 102 1.46 4.87 20.30
N PHE A 103 1.70 3.71 19.66
CA PHE A 103 0.63 2.95 19.02
C PHE A 103 -0.44 2.47 20.02
N ASN A 104 -0.04 2.23 21.27
CA ASN A 104 -0.94 1.84 22.35
C ASN A 104 -1.49 3.03 23.16
N SER A 105 -1.10 4.27 22.87
CA SER A 105 -1.64 5.46 23.53
C SER A 105 -2.90 5.99 22.82
N GLU A 106 -3.67 6.82 23.54
CA GLU A 106 -4.87 7.48 22.99
C GLU A 106 -4.48 8.50 21.92
N THR A 107 -5.27 8.58 20.84
CA THR A 107 -5.08 9.59 19.77
C THR A 107 -5.31 11.03 20.25
N ALA A 108 -6.13 11.18 21.31
CA ALA A 108 -6.34 12.38 22.11
C ALA A 108 -6.99 11.98 23.45
N PRO A 109 -6.98 12.83 24.50
CA PRO A 109 -7.53 12.46 25.81
C PRO A 109 -8.97 11.96 25.74
N GLY A 110 -9.20 10.73 26.21
CA GLY A 110 -10.50 10.05 26.21
C GLY A 110 -10.95 9.51 24.84
N GLN A 111 -10.08 9.53 23.83
CA GLN A 111 -10.34 8.94 22.51
C GLN A 111 -9.75 7.54 22.38
N TRP A 112 -10.03 6.88 21.26
CA TRP A 112 -9.45 5.58 20.95
C TRP A 112 -7.93 5.65 20.85
N THR A 113 -7.27 4.54 21.17
CA THR A 113 -5.86 4.35 20.87
C THR A 113 -5.63 4.16 19.37
N TYR A 114 -4.43 4.45 18.88
CA TYR A 114 -4.07 4.19 17.47
C TYR A 114 -4.30 2.72 17.11
N ARG A 115 -3.94 1.80 18.03
CA ARG A 115 -4.22 0.37 17.92
C ARG A 115 -5.71 0.06 17.82
N ALA A 116 -6.55 0.71 18.62
CA ALA A 116 -8.00 0.51 18.57
C ALA A 116 -8.60 0.99 17.24
N VAL A 117 -8.12 2.10 16.69
CA VAL A 117 -8.51 2.59 15.36
C VAL A 117 -8.13 1.58 14.28
N ALA A 118 -6.88 1.09 14.27
CA ALA A 118 -6.43 0.08 13.31
C ALA A 118 -7.23 -1.22 13.40
N LYS A 119 -7.50 -1.69 14.63
CA LYS A 119 -8.34 -2.87 14.87
C LYS A 119 -9.78 -2.66 14.37
N HIS A 120 -10.35 -1.47 14.58
CA HIS A 120 -11.70 -1.16 14.16
C HIS A 120 -11.86 -1.25 12.63
N VAL A 121 -10.96 -0.60 11.87
CA VAL A 121 -11.00 -0.62 10.40
C VAL A 121 -10.87 -2.05 9.86
N LEU A 122 -9.98 -2.85 10.44
CA LEU A 122 -9.81 -4.25 10.05
C LEU A 122 -11.07 -5.09 10.35
N ALA A 123 -11.67 -4.93 11.53
CA ALA A 123 -12.88 -5.67 11.90
C ALA A 123 -14.07 -5.28 11.02
N LEU A 124 -14.24 -3.99 10.70
CA LEU A 124 -15.33 -3.48 9.86
C LEU A 124 -15.26 -4.04 8.44
N GLU A 125 -14.07 -4.07 7.84
CA GLU A 125 -13.85 -4.67 6.52
C GLU A 125 -14.21 -6.17 6.54
N GLN A 126 -13.69 -6.92 7.51
CA GLN A 126 -13.93 -8.35 7.61
C GLN A 126 -15.42 -8.67 7.77
N ASP A 127 -16.14 -7.88 8.56
CA ASP A 127 -17.58 -8.03 8.75
C ASP A 127 -18.38 -7.70 7.49
N SER A 128 -17.98 -6.65 6.77
CA SER A 128 -18.56 -6.27 5.48
C SER A 128 -18.39 -7.37 4.43
N LEU A 129 -17.20 -7.99 4.35
CA LEU A 129 -16.94 -9.10 3.42
C LEU A 129 -17.72 -10.37 3.78
N LYS A 130 -17.89 -10.67 5.07
CA LYS A 130 -18.77 -11.77 5.52
C LYS A 130 -20.21 -11.55 5.10
N THR A 131 -20.72 -10.33 5.28
CA THR A 131 -22.08 -9.95 4.87
C THR A 131 -22.24 -10.09 3.35
N LEU A 132 -21.29 -9.57 2.57
CA LEU A 132 -21.31 -9.71 1.10
C LEU A 132 -21.35 -11.18 0.67
N ALA A 133 -20.55 -12.05 1.29
CA ALA A 133 -20.54 -13.47 1.00
C ALA A 133 -21.87 -14.17 1.38
N ALA A 134 -22.43 -13.82 2.55
CA ALA A 134 -23.72 -14.35 3.01
C ALA A 134 -24.87 -13.96 2.05
N ASP A 135 -24.93 -12.69 1.63
CA ASP A 135 -25.96 -12.20 0.71
C ASP A 135 -25.84 -12.87 -0.68
N GLN A 136 -24.61 -13.11 -1.14
CA GLN A 136 -24.38 -13.86 -2.39
C GLN A 136 -24.84 -15.31 -2.27
N ALA A 137 -24.57 -15.97 -1.15
CA ALA A 137 -25.02 -17.34 -0.90
C ALA A 137 -26.55 -17.43 -0.85
N ALA A 138 -27.20 -16.51 -0.12
CA ALA A 138 -28.65 -16.46 0.02
C ALA A 138 -29.37 -16.32 -1.34
N ARG A 139 -28.84 -15.44 -2.23
CA ARG A 139 -29.36 -15.27 -3.60
C ARG A 139 -29.25 -16.56 -4.42
N ARG A 140 -28.14 -17.29 -4.31
CA ARG A 140 -27.92 -18.56 -5.05
C ARG A 140 -28.77 -19.72 -4.54
N SER A 141 -29.20 -19.69 -3.28
CA SER A 141 -30.07 -20.72 -2.70
C SER A 141 -31.57 -20.44 -2.85
N GLY A 142 -31.93 -19.21 -3.23
CA GLY A 142 -33.30 -18.78 -3.48
C GLY A 142 -33.75 -18.83 -4.95
N ASP A 143 -32.81 -19.11 -5.86
CA ASP A 143 -33.04 -19.52 -7.25
C ASP A 143 -33.02 -21.06 -7.35
#